data_AF-A0A7W0N0X1-F1
#
_entry.id   AF-A0A7W0N0X1-F1
#
_cell.length_a   1.000
_cell.length_b   1.000
_cell.length_c   1.000
_cell.angle_alpha   90.00
_cell.angle_beta   90.00
_cell.angle_gamma   90.00
#
_symmetry.space_group_name_H-M   'P 1'
#
loop_
_entity.id
_entity.type
_entity.pdbx_description
1 polymer ?
#
loop_
_entity_poly.entity_id
_entity_poly.type
_entity_poly.pdbx_seq_one_letter_code
_entity_poly.pdbx_strand_id
1 'polypeptide(L)'
;MSGPLLVVDGDSFAHRAYHALPKTIKRAEGRPGGALVGFANMLLRLWESESPRSVVVAWDTLEVPTYRHEEFPPYQSGREFDADLLEQLALLPGLVTAIGFAAAKGAGYEADDFLAAVAAEGERRGGTVLVATSDRDAYQLASEQTTILQPARGGGELVRIGPAEVQERYGVEPAQVPDFIALRGDPSDRLPGARGVGPKRAAAVLREHGSLEAALAA
;
A
#
# COMPACT_ATOMS: atom_id res chain seq x y z
N MET A 1 13.71 23.49 -0.29
CA MET A 1 13.17 22.19 0.16
C MET A 1 12.79 21.41 -1.10
N SER A 2 13.68 20.56 -1.63
CA SER A 2 13.59 20.07 -3.02
C SER A 2 13.42 18.53 -3.16
N GLY A 3 13.18 17.80 -2.06
CA GLY A 3 12.93 16.36 -2.10
C GLY A 3 11.44 15.99 -2.17
N PRO A 4 11.07 14.78 -2.62
CA PRO A 4 9.69 14.31 -2.64
C PRO A 4 9.16 14.07 -1.21
N LEU A 5 7.84 14.04 -1.06
CA LEU A 5 7.18 13.47 0.11
C LEU A 5 7.20 11.94 -0.03
N LEU A 6 7.76 11.22 0.94
CA LEU A 6 7.70 9.76 0.96
C LEU A 6 6.59 9.33 1.92
N VAL A 7 5.64 8.54 1.41
CA VAL A 7 4.67 7.83 2.23
C VAL A 7 4.87 6.32 2.07
N VAL A 8 4.96 5.61 3.19
CA VAL A 8 5.28 4.18 3.23
C VAL A 8 4.12 3.42 3.86
N ASP A 9 3.73 2.33 3.20
CA ASP A 9 2.84 1.31 3.76
C ASP A 9 3.63 0.50 4.80
N GLY A 10 3.33 0.79 6.07
CA GLY A 10 4.01 0.21 7.22
C GLY A 10 3.78 -1.29 7.32
N ASP A 11 2.53 -1.73 7.20
CA ASP A 11 2.14 -3.12 7.30
C ASP A 11 2.76 -3.97 6.18
N SER A 12 2.68 -3.52 4.92
CA SER A 12 3.33 -4.20 3.78
C SER A 12 4.83 -4.42 4.01
N PHE A 13 5.54 -3.37 4.43
CA PHE A 13 6.99 -3.44 4.66
C PHE A 13 7.35 -4.25 5.90
N ALA A 14 6.53 -4.20 6.95
CA ALA A 14 6.70 -4.98 8.17
C ALA A 14 6.53 -6.48 7.91
N HIS A 15 5.48 -6.86 7.17
CA HIS A 15 5.26 -8.24 6.72
C HIS A 15 6.44 -8.74 5.90
N ARG A 16 6.91 -7.94 4.94
CA ARG A 16 8.09 -8.29 4.14
C ARG A 16 9.33 -8.50 5.01
N ALA A 17 9.60 -7.60 5.95
CA ALA A 17 10.72 -7.71 6.88
C ALA A 17 10.60 -8.97 7.75
N TYR A 18 9.41 -9.27 8.25
CA TYR A 18 9.12 -10.45 9.07
C TYR A 18 9.43 -11.75 8.36
N HIS A 19 9.06 -11.87 7.08
CA HIS A 19 9.28 -13.09 6.30
C HIS A 19 10.68 -13.19 5.69
N ALA A 20 11.35 -12.06 5.47
CA ALA A 20 12.70 -12.04 4.88
C ALA A 20 13.81 -12.37 5.88
N LEU A 21 13.65 -12.02 7.16
CA LEU A 21 14.71 -12.19 8.16
C LEU A 21 14.54 -13.45 9.03
N PRO A 22 15.66 -14.06 9.49
CA PRO A 22 15.62 -15.21 10.39
C PRO A 22 14.91 -14.89 11.71
N LYS A 23 14.13 -15.85 12.23
CA LYS A 23 13.46 -15.76 13.54
C LYS A 23 14.42 -15.81 14.74
N THR A 24 15.71 -16.03 14.48
CA THR A 24 16.79 -15.99 15.49
C THR A 24 17.16 -14.58 15.93
N ILE A 25 16.71 -13.54 15.22
CA ILE A 25 16.87 -12.15 15.65
C ILE A 25 15.86 -11.88 16.78
N LYS A 26 16.38 -11.80 18.00
CA LYS A 26 15.62 -11.60 19.23
C LYS A 26 15.97 -10.28 19.92
N ARG A 27 15.00 -9.74 20.66
CA ARG A 27 15.10 -8.61 21.59
C ARG A 27 15.40 -9.13 23.00
N ALA A 28 15.34 -8.25 24.00
CA ALA A 28 15.41 -8.63 25.40
C ALA A 28 14.40 -9.74 25.74
N GLU A 29 14.76 -10.57 26.73
CA GLU A 29 13.99 -11.76 27.17
C GLU A 29 13.64 -12.77 26.05
N GLY A 30 14.36 -12.76 24.91
CA GLY A 30 14.14 -13.72 23.83
C GLY A 30 12.93 -13.41 22.93
N ARG A 31 12.30 -12.23 23.09
CA ARG A 31 11.16 -11.78 22.27
C ARG A 31 11.56 -11.59 20.80
N PRO A 32 10.66 -11.75 19.81
CA PRO A 32 11.00 -11.57 18.40
C PRO A 32 11.41 -10.11 18.09
N GLY A 33 12.38 -9.92 17.19
CA GLY A 33 12.84 -8.60 16.76
C GLY A 33 13.16 -8.47 15.27
N GLY A 34 13.01 -9.54 14.49
CA GLY A 34 13.38 -9.55 13.07
C GLY A 34 12.61 -8.53 12.23
N ALA A 35 11.31 -8.36 12.44
CA ALA A 35 10.52 -7.39 11.68
C ALA A 35 10.95 -5.95 12.00
N LEU A 36 11.24 -5.63 13.26
CA LEU A 36 11.71 -4.29 13.66
C LEU A 36 13.02 -3.92 12.94
N VAL A 37 14.01 -4.83 12.97
CA VAL A 37 15.32 -4.62 12.33
C VAL A 37 15.19 -4.53 10.82
N GLY A 38 14.45 -5.46 10.21
CA GLY A 38 14.27 -5.49 8.76
C GLY A 38 13.53 -4.26 8.24
N PHE A 39 12.45 -3.87 8.93
CA PHE A 39 11.66 -2.69 8.59
C PHE A 39 12.50 -1.41 8.70
N ALA A 40 13.19 -1.20 9.82
CA ALA A 40 14.05 -0.02 10.00
C ALA A 40 15.12 0.08 8.91
N ASN A 41 15.77 -1.03 8.57
CA ASN A 41 16.76 -1.06 7.49
C ASN A 41 16.16 -0.72 6.13
N MET A 42 14.95 -1.22 5.83
CA MET A 42 14.26 -0.91 4.57
C MET A 42 13.86 0.57 4.50
N LEU A 43 13.34 1.11 5.60
CA LEU A 43 12.90 2.49 5.70
C LEU A 43 14.08 3.48 5.61
N LEU A 44 15.19 3.19 6.29
CA LEU A 44 16.40 4.01 6.20
C LEU A 44 17.00 3.96 4.79
N ARG A 45 17.03 2.80 4.14
CA ARG A 45 17.48 2.70 2.73
C ARG A 45 16.61 3.53 1.78
N LEU A 46 15.28 3.49 1.94
CA LEU A 46 14.37 4.35 1.19
C LEU A 46 14.68 5.84 1.42
N TRP A 47 14.89 6.22 2.68
CA TRP A 47 15.21 7.59 3.03
C TRP A 47 16.55 8.05 2.42
N GLU A 48 17.58 7.20 2.46
CA GLU A 48 18.88 7.47 1.84
C GLU A 48 18.79 7.56 0.31
N SER A 49 18.14 6.60 -0.35
CA SER A 49 18.09 6.51 -1.81
C SER A 49 17.22 7.58 -2.44
N GLU A 50 16.07 7.89 -1.83
CA GLU A 50 15.11 8.83 -2.39
C GLU A 50 15.29 10.26 -1.84
N SER A 51 16.09 10.44 -0.78
CA SER A 51 16.36 11.73 -0.13
C SER A 51 15.08 12.58 0.07
N PRO A 52 14.02 12.02 0.67
CA PRO A 52 12.73 12.70 0.76
C PRO A 52 12.79 13.87 1.73
N ARG A 53 11.99 14.90 1.47
CA ARG A 53 11.89 16.08 2.35
C ARG A 53 11.16 15.77 3.66
N SER A 54 10.31 14.75 3.66
CA SER A 54 9.52 14.30 4.80
C SER A 54 9.09 12.86 4.57
N VAL A 55 8.92 12.11 5.65
CA VAL A 55 8.49 10.70 5.62
C VAL A 55 7.28 10.52 6.51
N VAL A 56 6.26 9.86 5.96
CA VAL A 56 5.08 9.39 6.69
C VAL A 56 4.98 7.88 6.53
N VAL A 57 4.74 7.15 7.61
CA VAL A 57 4.48 5.71 7.56
C VAL A 57 3.05 5.47 8.02
N ALA A 58 2.24 4.88 7.15
CA ALA A 58 0.85 4.55 7.39
C ALA A 58 0.69 3.14 7.97
N TRP A 59 -0.33 2.95 8.81
CA TRP A 59 -0.58 1.70 9.51
C TRP A 59 -2.06 1.35 9.56
N ASP A 60 -2.36 0.06 9.45
CA ASP A 60 -3.69 -0.51 9.60
C ASP A 60 -4.17 -0.51 11.05
N THR A 61 -5.50 -0.47 11.23
CA THR A 61 -6.15 -0.78 12.50
C THR A 61 -6.75 -2.18 12.48
N LEU A 62 -5.97 -3.16 12.93
CA LEU A 62 -6.37 -4.58 12.93
C LEU A 62 -7.51 -4.92 13.92
N GLU A 63 -7.74 -4.09 14.94
CA GLU A 63 -8.70 -4.38 16.02
C GLU A 63 -10.07 -3.73 15.82
N VAL A 64 -10.16 -2.74 14.95
CA VAL A 64 -11.37 -1.94 14.73
C VAL A 64 -11.82 -2.14 13.29
N PRO A 65 -13.05 -2.64 13.05
CA PRO A 65 -13.60 -2.70 11.70
C PRO A 65 -13.53 -1.34 11.01
N THR A 66 -13.11 -1.34 9.75
CA THR A 66 -13.16 -0.14 8.89
C THR A 66 -14.51 0.00 8.23
N TYR A 67 -14.78 1.15 7.64
CA TYR A 67 -16.00 1.37 6.85
C TYR A 67 -16.15 0.36 5.70
N ARG A 68 -15.03 -0.22 5.19
CA ARG A 68 -15.06 -1.29 4.19
C ARG A 68 -15.67 -2.58 4.74
N HIS A 69 -15.38 -2.91 6.00
CA HIS A 69 -15.94 -4.08 6.67
C HIS A 69 -17.44 -3.92 6.96
N GLU A 70 -17.89 -2.69 7.23
CA GLU A 70 -19.30 -2.37 7.42
C GLU A 70 -20.10 -2.49 6.11
N GLU A 71 -19.53 -2.01 5.00
CA GLU A 71 -20.15 -2.06 3.68
C GLU A 71 -20.13 -3.48 3.07
N PHE A 72 -19.01 -4.20 3.23
CA PHE A 72 -18.83 -5.55 2.68
C PHE A 72 -18.24 -6.50 3.73
N PRO A 73 -19.09 -7.20 4.52
CA PRO A 73 -18.63 -8.07 5.61
C PRO A 73 -17.59 -9.14 5.26
N PRO A 74 -17.56 -9.73 4.03
CA PRO A 74 -16.51 -10.66 3.65
C PRO A 74 -15.14 -10.02 3.41
N TYR A 75 -15.05 -8.68 3.33
CA TYR A 75 -13.82 -7.94 3.05
C TYR A 75 -12.68 -8.41 3.98
N GLN A 76 -11.56 -8.81 3.36
CA GLN A 76 -10.35 -9.29 4.05
C GLN A 76 -10.57 -10.41 5.09
N SER A 77 -11.72 -11.08 5.08
CA SER A 77 -12.06 -12.08 6.08
C SER A 77 -11.17 -13.33 5.99
N GLY A 78 -10.87 -13.89 7.17
CA GLY A 78 -10.07 -15.11 7.32
C GLY A 78 -8.55 -14.90 7.22
N ARG A 79 -8.05 -13.68 7.35
CA ARG A 79 -6.62 -13.41 7.54
C ARG A 79 -6.20 -13.85 8.95
N GLU A 80 -5.16 -14.67 9.02
CA GLU A 80 -4.53 -15.08 10.27
C GLU A 80 -3.08 -14.59 10.28
N PHE A 81 -2.69 -13.97 11.39
CA PHE A 81 -1.35 -13.43 11.57
C PHE A 81 -0.65 -14.13 12.73
N ASP A 82 0.67 -14.31 12.57
CA ASP A 82 1.53 -14.86 13.62
C ASP A 82 1.57 -13.90 14.82
N ALA A 83 1.44 -14.43 16.04
CA ALA A 83 1.50 -13.63 17.26
C ALA A 83 2.83 -12.86 17.39
N ASP A 84 3.94 -13.45 16.92
CA ASP A 84 5.25 -12.80 16.90
C ASP A 84 5.27 -11.58 15.96
N LEU A 85 4.47 -11.62 14.88
CA LEU A 85 4.32 -10.50 13.96
C LEU A 85 3.42 -9.42 14.55
N LEU A 86 2.27 -9.79 15.10
CA LEU A 86 1.34 -8.85 15.75
C LEU A 86 2.02 -8.07 16.87
N GLU A 87 2.83 -8.74 17.70
CA GLU A 87 3.64 -8.09 18.72
C GLU A 87 4.56 -7.01 18.13
N GLN A 88 5.22 -7.31 17.01
CA GLN A 88 6.16 -6.37 16.39
C GLN A 88 5.42 -5.23 15.66
N LEU A 89 4.30 -5.50 14.99
CA LEU A 89 3.46 -4.50 14.35
C LEU A 89 2.98 -3.45 15.37
N ALA A 90 2.62 -3.87 16.59
CA ALA A 90 2.22 -2.96 17.65
C ALA A 90 3.34 -1.98 18.08
N LEU A 91 4.61 -2.34 17.87
CA LEU A 91 5.77 -1.55 18.29
C LEU A 91 6.30 -0.62 17.19
N LEU A 92 6.06 -0.96 15.93
CA LEU A 92 6.63 -0.24 14.79
C LEU A 92 6.20 1.24 14.69
N PRO A 93 4.96 1.64 14.97
CA PRO A 93 4.60 3.06 15.01
C PRO A 93 5.46 3.86 16.02
N GLY A 94 5.74 3.26 17.18
CA GLY A 94 6.63 3.85 18.18
C GLY A 94 8.08 3.93 17.69
N LEU A 95 8.56 2.92 16.97
CA LEU A 95 9.88 2.95 16.34
C LEU A 95 10.00 4.07 15.29
N VAL A 96 8.99 4.23 14.42
CA VAL A 96 8.93 5.28 13.39
C VAL A 96 8.99 6.68 13.99
N THR A 97 8.24 6.92 15.06
CA THR A 97 8.27 8.22 15.75
C THR A 97 9.60 8.47 16.45
N ALA A 98 10.22 7.44 17.05
CA ALA A 98 11.51 7.55 17.72
C ALA A 98 12.67 7.89 16.77
N ILE A 99 12.61 7.46 15.51
CA ILE A 99 13.61 7.81 14.48
C ILE A 99 13.33 9.17 13.81
N GLY A 100 12.25 9.87 14.18
CA GLY A 100 11.93 11.22 13.72
C GLY A 100 10.98 11.31 12.52
N PHE A 101 10.30 10.23 12.15
CA PHE A 101 9.30 10.22 11.08
C PHE A 101 7.88 10.23 11.63
N ALA A 102 6.92 10.64 10.79
CA ALA A 102 5.51 10.64 11.18
C ALA A 102 4.91 9.24 11.04
N ALA A 103 4.14 8.80 12.05
CA ALA A 103 3.33 7.60 11.99
C ALA A 103 1.85 7.98 11.85
N ALA A 104 1.20 7.55 10.78
CA ALA A 104 -0.23 7.77 10.53
C ALA A 104 -1.00 6.48 10.84
N LYS A 105 -1.91 6.55 11.82
CA LYS A 105 -2.77 5.44 12.23
C LYS A 105 -4.04 6.02 12.85
N GLY A 106 -5.21 5.51 12.48
CA GLY A 106 -6.49 6.02 13.00
C GLY A 106 -7.58 4.96 12.91
N ALA A 107 -8.39 4.84 13.96
CA ALA A 107 -9.47 3.87 14.04
C ALA A 107 -10.46 4.03 12.88
N GLY A 108 -10.85 2.92 12.27
CA GLY A 108 -11.81 2.89 11.17
C GLY A 108 -11.21 3.12 9.78
N TYR A 109 -9.88 3.28 9.69
CA TYR A 109 -9.15 3.50 8.44
C TYR A 109 -8.00 2.49 8.29
N GLU A 110 -7.65 2.19 7.05
CA GLU A 110 -6.50 1.37 6.66
C GLU A 110 -5.31 2.25 6.28
N ALA A 111 -4.12 1.64 6.20
CA ALA A 111 -2.89 2.30 5.77
C ALA A 111 -3.11 3.00 4.43
N ASP A 112 -3.79 2.34 3.49
CA ASP A 112 -4.11 2.83 2.14
C ASP A 112 -4.85 4.17 2.14
N ASP A 113 -5.74 4.40 3.11
CA ASP A 113 -6.47 5.67 3.24
C ASP A 113 -5.50 6.82 3.56
N PHE A 114 -4.52 6.55 4.43
CA PHE A 114 -3.47 7.53 4.73
C PHE A 114 -2.48 7.69 3.58
N LEU A 115 -2.15 6.63 2.83
CA LEU A 115 -1.33 6.74 1.62
C LEU A 115 -1.98 7.70 0.62
N ALA A 116 -3.26 7.49 0.33
CA ALA A 116 -4.05 8.31 -0.58
C ALA A 116 -4.16 9.76 -0.10
N ALA A 117 -4.48 9.97 1.19
CA ALA A 117 -4.60 11.31 1.77
C ALA A 117 -3.29 12.09 1.71
N VAL A 118 -2.16 11.45 2.02
CA VAL A 118 -0.84 12.07 1.98
C VAL A 118 -0.41 12.37 0.54
N ALA A 119 -0.70 11.48 -0.41
CA ALA A 119 -0.44 11.71 -1.83
C ALA A 119 -1.23 12.91 -2.35
N ALA A 120 -2.54 12.93 -2.14
CA ALA A 120 -3.41 14.03 -2.57
C ALA A 120 -2.96 15.38 -1.97
N GLU A 121 -2.59 15.41 -0.69
CA GLU A 121 -2.10 16.62 -0.04
C GLU A 121 -0.73 17.08 -0.58
N GLY A 122 0.15 16.13 -0.90
CA GLY A 122 1.45 16.40 -1.52
C GLY A 122 1.30 17.06 -2.89
N GLU A 123 0.44 16.50 -3.73
CA GLU A 123 0.13 17.02 -5.06
C GLU A 123 -0.53 18.40 -5.01
N ARG A 124 -1.52 18.58 -4.11
CA ARG A 124 -2.22 19.86 -3.89
C ARG A 124 -1.27 21.00 -3.53
N ARG A 125 -0.13 20.69 -2.91
CA ARG A 125 0.93 21.65 -2.57
C ARG A 125 1.96 21.85 -3.70
N GLY A 126 1.75 21.25 -4.87
CA GLY A 126 2.67 21.29 -6.00
C GLY A 126 3.94 20.47 -5.80
N GLY A 127 3.94 19.52 -4.85
CA GLY A 127 5.07 18.63 -4.59
C GLY A 127 5.02 17.35 -5.41
N THR A 128 6.11 16.59 -5.38
CA THR A 128 6.14 15.19 -5.85
C THR A 128 6.01 14.24 -4.66
N VAL A 129 5.41 13.08 -4.90
CA VAL A 129 5.13 12.06 -3.89
C VAL A 129 5.67 10.72 -4.35
N LEU A 130 6.27 9.99 -3.40
CA LEU A 130 6.64 8.59 -3.55
C LEU A 130 5.79 7.77 -2.59
N VAL A 131 5.05 6.80 -3.12
CA VAL A 131 4.23 5.88 -2.32
C VAL A 131 4.91 4.51 -2.32
N ALA A 132 5.50 4.10 -1.20
CA ALA A 132 6.19 2.82 -1.09
C ALA A 132 5.26 1.74 -0.52
N THR A 133 4.82 0.80 -1.37
CA THR A 133 3.95 -0.31 -0.99
C THR A 133 4.12 -1.49 -1.94
N SER A 134 3.82 -2.71 -1.49
CA SER A 134 3.62 -3.86 -2.38
C SER A 134 2.21 -3.97 -2.94
N ASP A 135 1.26 -3.26 -2.35
CA ASP A 135 -0.13 -3.28 -2.78
C ASP A 135 -0.28 -2.64 -4.16
N ARG A 136 -1.08 -3.29 -5.01
CA ARG A 136 -1.34 -2.83 -6.38
C ARG A 136 -2.56 -1.92 -6.44
N ASP A 137 -3.36 -1.87 -5.40
CA ASP A 137 -4.48 -0.95 -5.29
C ASP A 137 -3.97 0.49 -5.29
N ALA A 138 -2.77 0.72 -4.75
CA ALA A 138 -2.07 2.00 -4.82
C ALA A 138 -1.73 2.47 -6.25
N TYR A 139 -1.85 1.63 -7.28
CA TYR A 139 -1.68 2.07 -8.66
C TYR A 139 -2.71 3.13 -9.06
N GLN A 140 -3.85 3.19 -8.37
CA GLN A 140 -4.83 4.25 -8.54
C GLN A 140 -4.28 5.65 -8.21
N LEU A 141 -3.23 5.72 -7.40
CA LEU A 141 -2.59 6.97 -6.98
C LEU A 141 -1.51 7.45 -7.97
N ALA A 142 -1.15 6.65 -8.97
CA ALA A 142 -0.11 7.01 -9.92
C ALA A 142 -0.53 8.23 -10.77
N SER A 143 0.32 9.24 -10.85
CA SER A 143 0.07 10.49 -11.58
C SER A 143 1.38 11.07 -12.13
N GLU A 144 1.33 12.26 -12.72
CA GLU A 144 2.55 13.00 -13.08
C GLU A 144 3.39 13.39 -11.85
N GLN A 145 2.75 13.55 -10.68
CA GLN A 145 3.39 13.99 -9.44
C GLN A 145 3.62 12.84 -8.44
N THR A 146 2.90 11.73 -8.57
CA THR A 146 2.95 10.59 -7.65
C THR A 146 3.47 9.34 -8.35
N THR A 147 4.56 8.77 -7.81
CA THR A 147 5.14 7.50 -8.28
C THR A 147 5.02 6.43 -7.19
N ILE A 148 4.58 5.23 -7.56
CA ILE A 148 4.55 4.10 -6.63
C ILE A 148 5.91 3.39 -6.68
N LEU A 149 6.51 3.19 -5.51
CA LEU A 149 7.73 2.41 -5.31
C LEU A 149 7.37 1.00 -4.87
N GLN A 150 7.27 0.09 -5.83
CA GLN A 150 6.92 -1.30 -5.56
C GLN A 150 8.17 -2.15 -5.34
N PRO A 151 8.29 -2.87 -4.21
CA PRO A 151 9.41 -3.79 -4.01
C PRO A 151 9.47 -4.90 -5.06
N ALA A 152 10.61 -5.05 -5.75
CA ALA A 152 10.77 -6.11 -6.74
C ALA A 152 10.59 -7.51 -6.15
N ARG A 153 10.11 -8.42 -7.01
CA ARG A 153 10.08 -9.85 -6.72
C ARG A 153 11.53 -10.34 -6.56
N GLY A 154 11.83 -11.01 -5.46
CA GLY A 154 13.16 -11.56 -5.18
C GLY A 154 14.15 -10.60 -4.52
N GLY A 155 13.74 -9.41 -4.09
CA GLY A 155 14.60 -8.51 -3.29
C GLY A 155 15.55 -7.61 -4.08
N GLY A 156 15.31 -7.44 -5.38
CA GLY A 156 16.02 -6.45 -6.22
C GLY A 156 15.56 -5.00 -5.99
N GLU A 157 16.00 -4.08 -6.87
CA GLU A 157 15.64 -2.66 -6.83
C GLU A 157 14.13 -2.42 -6.86
N LEU A 158 13.68 -1.29 -6.30
CA LEU A 158 12.28 -0.90 -6.33
C LEU A 158 11.85 -0.59 -7.77
N VAL A 159 10.72 -1.14 -8.17
CA VAL A 159 10.08 -0.81 -9.45
C VAL A 159 9.28 0.47 -9.26
N ARG A 160 9.53 1.45 -10.14
CA ARG A 160 8.75 2.69 -10.21
C ARG A 160 7.54 2.47 -11.11
N ILE A 161 6.36 2.82 -10.60
CA ILE A 161 5.10 2.70 -11.33
C ILE A 161 4.49 4.10 -11.41
N GLY A 162 4.46 4.66 -12.61
CA GLY A 162 3.68 5.83 -12.98
C GLY A 162 2.52 5.46 -13.91
N PRO A 163 1.83 6.45 -14.49
CA PRO A 163 0.68 6.21 -15.36
C PRO A 163 0.97 5.26 -16.54
N ALA A 164 2.14 5.39 -17.18
CA ALA A 164 2.53 4.54 -18.30
C ALA A 164 2.67 3.06 -17.89
N GLU A 165 3.28 2.78 -16.74
CA GLU A 165 3.44 1.41 -16.24
C GLU A 165 2.10 0.81 -15.79
N VAL A 166 1.17 1.62 -15.29
CA VAL A 166 -0.20 1.17 -15.00
C VAL A 166 -0.90 0.76 -16.29
N GLN A 167 -0.83 1.60 -17.32
CA GLN A 167 -1.43 1.34 -18.61
C GLN A 167 -0.83 0.10 -19.28
N GLU A 168 0.48 -0.10 -19.23
CA GLU A 168 1.15 -1.29 -19.75
C GLU A 168 0.67 -2.57 -19.04
N ARG A 169 0.51 -2.52 -17.72
CA ARG A 169 0.16 -3.70 -16.90
C ARG A 169 -1.30 -4.07 -16.97
N TYR A 170 -2.20 -3.08 -16.95
CA TYR A 170 -3.64 -3.29 -16.81
C TYR A 170 -4.44 -2.90 -18.04
N GLY A 171 -3.88 -2.12 -18.95
CA GLY A 171 -4.60 -1.60 -20.13
C GLY A 171 -5.68 -0.58 -19.76
N VAL A 172 -5.54 0.08 -18.61
CA VAL A 172 -6.43 1.13 -18.09
C VAL A 172 -5.58 2.26 -17.49
N GLU A 173 -6.15 3.45 -17.38
CA GLU A 173 -5.51 4.58 -16.71
C GLU A 173 -5.52 4.41 -15.17
N PRO A 174 -4.62 5.06 -14.41
CA PRO A 174 -4.63 5.04 -12.94
C PRO A 174 -6.00 5.31 -12.32
N ALA A 175 -6.71 6.34 -12.81
CA ALA A 175 -8.04 6.71 -12.33
C ALA A 175 -9.10 5.60 -12.53
N GLN A 176 -8.86 4.65 -13.44
CA GLN A 176 -9.75 3.52 -13.73
C GLN A 176 -9.39 2.25 -12.95
N VAL A 177 -8.30 2.26 -12.17
CA VAL A 177 -7.87 1.09 -11.37
C VAL A 177 -8.96 0.62 -10.39
N PRO A 178 -9.67 1.50 -9.65
CA PRO A 178 -10.76 1.07 -8.78
C PRO A 178 -11.87 0.34 -9.54
N ASP A 179 -12.35 0.92 -10.65
CA ASP A 179 -13.37 0.29 -11.51
C ASP A 179 -12.88 -1.04 -12.08
N PHE A 180 -11.62 -1.09 -12.48
CA PHE A 180 -10.99 -2.28 -13.00
C PHE A 180 -11.03 -3.40 -11.96
N ILE A 181 -10.62 -3.11 -10.71
CA ILE A 181 -10.67 -4.06 -9.58
C ILE A 181 -12.10 -4.48 -9.27
N ALA A 182 -13.05 -3.53 -9.21
CA ALA A 182 -14.46 -3.81 -8.97
C ALA A 182 -15.04 -4.77 -10.03
N LEU A 183 -14.61 -4.65 -11.28
CA LEU A 183 -15.02 -5.55 -12.37
C LEU A 183 -14.31 -6.91 -12.32
N ARG A 184 -12.97 -6.94 -12.17
CA ARG A 184 -12.19 -8.19 -12.22
C ARG A 184 -12.23 -9.01 -10.92
N GLY A 185 -12.57 -8.37 -9.81
CA GLY A 185 -12.44 -8.91 -8.46
C GLY A 185 -11.01 -8.88 -7.93
N ASP A 186 -10.90 -8.98 -6.61
CA ASP A 186 -9.64 -9.11 -5.88
C ASP A 186 -9.72 -10.24 -4.85
N PRO A 187 -9.15 -11.42 -5.16
CA PRO A 187 -9.20 -12.56 -4.25
C PRO A 187 -8.49 -12.33 -2.91
N SER A 188 -7.44 -11.50 -2.86
CA SER A 188 -6.71 -11.20 -1.60
C SER A 188 -7.56 -10.41 -0.61
N ASP A 189 -8.49 -9.62 -1.14
CA ASP A 189 -9.43 -8.79 -0.37
C ASP A 189 -10.86 -9.38 -0.33
N ARG A 190 -11.04 -10.59 -0.89
CA ARG A 190 -12.33 -11.28 -1.02
C ARG A 190 -13.36 -10.53 -1.88
N LEU A 191 -12.91 -9.62 -2.73
CA LEU A 191 -13.78 -8.94 -3.69
C LEU A 191 -14.11 -9.89 -4.85
N PRO A 192 -15.39 -10.29 -5.05
CA PRO A 192 -15.74 -11.32 -6.02
C PRO A 192 -15.64 -10.85 -7.48
N GLY A 193 -15.74 -9.54 -7.72
CA GLY A 193 -15.84 -8.97 -9.05
C GLY A 193 -17.16 -9.28 -9.75
N ALA A 194 -17.28 -8.84 -11.00
CA ALA A 194 -18.41 -9.16 -11.85
C ALA A 194 -18.30 -10.57 -12.43
N ARG A 195 -19.40 -11.33 -12.41
CA ARG A 195 -19.42 -12.73 -12.86
C ARG A 195 -19.00 -12.85 -14.32
N GLY A 196 -17.94 -13.62 -14.59
CA GLY A 196 -17.44 -13.85 -15.95
C GLY A 196 -16.68 -12.67 -16.54
N VAL A 197 -16.27 -11.71 -15.71
CA VAL A 197 -15.44 -10.56 -16.10
C VAL A 197 -14.05 -10.75 -15.51
N GLY A 198 -13.13 -11.28 -16.33
CA GLY A 198 -11.71 -11.33 -15.99
C GLY A 198 -10.98 -10.03 -16.36
N PRO A 199 -9.68 -9.91 -16.03
CA PRO A 199 -8.89 -8.69 -16.26
C PRO A 199 -8.99 -8.14 -17.70
N LYS A 200 -8.88 -9.00 -18.72
CA LYS A 200 -8.98 -8.57 -20.12
C LYS A 200 -10.33 -7.96 -20.47
N ARG A 201 -11.41 -8.51 -19.92
CA ARG A 201 -12.78 -8.03 -20.18
C ARG A 201 -13.04 -6.74 -19.40
N ALA A 202 -12.58 -6.66 -18.15
CA ALA A 202 -12.66 -5.43 -17.35
C ALA A 202 -11.99 -4.25 -18.08
N ALA A 203 -10.74 -4.41 -18.53
CA ALA A 203 -10.04 -3.38 -19.28
C ALA A 203 -10.72 -3.01 -20.61
N ALA A 204 -11.33 -4.00 -21.29
CA ALA A 204 -12.07 -3.73 -22.53
C ALA A 204 -13.33 -2.88 -22.27
N VAL A 205 -14.10 -3.21 -21.23
CA VAL A 205 -15.28 -2.44 -20.82
C VAL A 205 -14.90 -1.00 -20.48
N LEU A 206 -13.83 -0.80 -19.70
CA LEU A 206 -13.40 0.54 -19.30
C LEU A 206 -12.81 1.36 -20.44
N ARG A 207 -12.18 0.72 -21.43
CA ARG A 207 -11.74 1.40 -22.65
C ARG A 207 -12.92 1.82 -23.54
N GLU A 208 -13.99 1.04 -23.56
CA GLU A 208 -15.19 1.33 -24.36
C GLU A 208 -16.07 2.41 -23.72
N HIS A 209 -16.30 2.32 -22.40
CA HIS A 209 -17.26 3.16 -21.70
C HIS A 209 -16.62 4.28 -20.86
N GLY A 210 -15.31 4.22 -20.59
CA GLY A 210 -14.59 5.21 -19.80
C GLY A 210 -14.67 5.01 -18.28
N SER A 211 -15.84 4.65 -17.73
CA SER A 211 -16.01 4.33 -16.31
C SER A 211 -16.99 3.19 -16.07
N LEU A 212 -17.01 2.67 -14.84
CA LEU A 212 -17.98 1.67 -14.41
C LEU A 212 -19.42 2.19 -14.48
N GLU A 213 -19.69 3.43 -14.06
CA GLU A 213 -21.03 4.02 -14.12
C GLU A 213 -21.53 4.13 -15.55
N ALA A 214 -20.66 4.55 -16.48
CA ALA A 214 -21.01 4.62 -17.90
C ALA A 214 -21.29 3.23 -18.49
N ALA A 215 -20.55 2.20 -18.06
CA ALA A 215 -20.78 0.82 -18.49
C ALA A 215 -22.10 0.24 -17.93
N LEU A 216 -22.50 0.62 -16.72
CA LEU A 216 -23.77 0.18 -16.11
C LEU A 216 -24.99 0.88 -16.71
N ALA A 217 -24.80 2.07 -17.29
CA ALA A 217 -25.87 2.86 -17.91
C ALA A 217 -26.14 2.52 -19.40
N ALA A 218 -25.25 1.73 -20.03
CA ALA A 218 -25.32 1.34 -21.44
C ALA A 218 -26.19 0.10 -21.67
#